data_AF-A0A934UWP0-F1
#
_entry.id   AF-A0A934UWP0-F1
#
_cell.length_a   1.000
_cell.length_b   1.000
_cell.length_c   1.000
_cell.angle_alpha   90.00
_cell.angle_beta   90.00
_cell.angle_gamma   90.00
#
_symmetry.space_group_name_H-M   'P 1'
#
loop_
_entity.id
_entity.type
_entity.pdbx_description
1 polymer ?
#
loop_
_entity_poly.entity_id
_entity_poly.type
_entity_poly.pdbx_seq_one_letter_code
_entity_poly.pdbx_strand_id
1 'polypeptide(L)' 'MSERIKEGSIWRRKSDGQHTTVLGQPSTDGYAWVAHKGKRLTHTSRTRFLQKYEPVKEASDDRD' A
#
# COMPACT_ATOMS: atom_id res chain seq x y z
N MET A 1 -13.45 4.56 10.10
CA MET A 1 -13.27 3.70 8.91
C MET A 1 -11.85 3.19 8.92
N SER A 2 -11.62 1.88 9.08
CA SER A 2 -10.26 1.31 9.08
C SER A 2 -9.85 1.01 7.64
N GLU A 3 -8.98 1.82 7.04
CA GLU A 3 -8.38 1.51 5.74
C GLU A 3 -7.65 0.17 5.83
N ARG A 4 -8.17 -0.81 5.07
CA ARG A 4 -7.72 -2.20 5.07
C ARG A 4 -6.71 -2.34 3.94
N ILE A 5 -5.43 -2.45 4.29
CA ILE A 5 -4.36 -2.71 3.34
C ILE A 5 -4.55 -4.12 2.80
N LYS A 6 -4.86 -4.29 1.52
CA LYS A 6 -5.05 -5.62 0.91
C LYS A 6 -3.82 -6.02 0.11
N GLU A 7 -3.49 -7.29 0.10
CA GLU A 7 -2.54 -7.83 -0.88
C GLU A 7 -3.01 -7.50 -2.31
N GLY A 8 -2.08 -7.17 -3.19
CA GLY A 8 -2.33 -6.71 -4.56
C GLY A 8 -2.71 -5.24 -4.69
N SER A 9 -3.04 -4.53 -3.59
CA SER A 9 -3.41 -3.11 -3.68
C SER A 9 -2.22 -2.22 -4.03
N ILE A 10 -2.46 -1.22 -4.88
CA ILE A 10 -1.48 -0.22 -5.27
C ILE A 10 -1.62 1.01 -4.36
N TRP A 11 -0.47 1.47 -3.85
CA TRP A 11 -0.37 2.62 -2.96
C TRP A 11 0.64 3.61 -3.51
N ARG A 12 0.37 4.89 -3.28
CA ARG A 12 1.23 5.99 -3.69
C ARG A 12 1.93 6.57 -2.48
N ARG A 13 3.23 6.80 -2.60
CA ARG A 13 4.02 7.47 -1.55
C ARG A 13 3.74 8.97 -1.58
N LYS A 14 3.41 9.55 -0.43
CA LYS A 14 3.04 10.98 -0.31
C LYS A 14 4.21 11.94 -0.60
N SER A 15 5.45 11.52 -0.36
CA SER A 15 6.63 12.39 -0.52
C SER A 15 7.03 12.65 -1.97
N ASP A 16 6.98 11.63 -2.82
CA ASP A 16 7.55 11.66 -4.18
C ASP A 16 6.60 11.05 -5.23
N GLY A 17 5.42 10.60 -4.81
CA GLY A 17 4.42 10.03 -5.69
C GLY A 17 4.75 8.64 -6.22
N GLN A 18 5.83 7.98 -5.76
CA GLN A 18 6.18 6.64 -6.22
C GLN A 18 5.13 5.60 -5.83
N HIS A 19 4.76 4.76 -6.79
CA HIS A 19 3.83 3.66 -6.58
C HIS A 19 4.51 2.41 -5.99
N THR A 20 3.77 1.70 -5.15
CA THR A 20 4.16 0.45 -4.54
C THR A 20 2.99 -0.51 -4.54
N THR A 21 3.26 -1.80 -4.65
CA THR A 21 2.25 -2.84 -4.55
C THR A 21 2.43 -3.56 -3.22
N VAL A 22 1.33 -3.76 -2.50
CA VAL A 22 1.31 -4.58 -1.30
C VAL A 22 1.36 -6.04 -1.74
N LEU A 23 2.38 -6.78 -1.27
CA LEU A 23 2.55 -8.20 -1.59
C LEU A 23 2.03 -9.13 -0.51
N GLY A 24 1.65 -8.60 0.65
CA GLY A 24 1.09 -9.40 1.72
C GLY A 24 0.83 -8.57 2.96
N GLN A 25 -0.22 -8.93 3.69
CA GLN A 25 -0.53 -8.38 5.01
C GLN A 25 -0.32 -9.51 6.04
N PRO A 26 0.63 -9.44 6.98
CA PRO A 26 0.63 -10.34 8.11
C PRO A 26 -0.62 -10.04 8.93
N SER A 27 -1.55 -10.99 8.87
CA SER A 27 -2.90 -10.92 9.41
C SER A 27 -2.95 -10.79 10.94
N THR A 28 -1.80 -10.68 11.62
CA THR A 28 -1.75 -10.77 13.09
C THR A 28 -0.76 -9.79 13.72
N ASP A 29 0.37 -9.47 13.08
CA ASP A 29 1.46 -8.68 13.72
C ASP A 29 1.49 -7.19 13.37
N GLY A 30 0.52 -6.69 12.59
CA GLY A 30 0.43 -5.26 12.29
C GLY A 30 1.52 -4.75 11.35
N TYR A 31 2.13 -5.61 10.54
CA TYR A 31 3.08 -5.23 9.49
C TYR A 31 2.45 -5.34 8.09
N ALA A 32 3.13 -4.79 7.08
CA ALA A 32 2.79 -4.90 5.66
C ALA A 32 4.06 -5.17 4.85
N TRP A 33 3.96 -6.09 3.89
CA TRP A 33 5.03 -6.43 2.95
C TRP A 33 4.77 -5.64 1.68
N VAL A 34 5.72 -4.76 1.33
CA VAL A 34 5.56 -3.85 0.20
C VAL A 34 6.73 -4.01 -0.76
N ALA A 35 6.38 -4.19 -2.03
CA ALA A 35 7.32 -4.14 -3.12
C ALA A 35 7.21 -2.81 -3.84
N HIS A 36 8.34 -2.14 -3.98
CA HIS A 36 8.46 -0.96 -4.82
C HIS A 36 8.83 -1.39 -6.23
N LYS A 37 8.28 -0.70 -7.25
CA LYS A 37 8.61 -0.98 -8.65
C LYS A 37 10.13 -0.84 -8.85
N GLY A 38 10.83 -1.97 -8.99
CA GLY A 38 12.29 -2.05 -9.16
C GLY A 38 13.14 -1.96 -7.89
N LYS A 39 12.57 -2.08 -6.67
CA LYS A 39 13.37 -2.14 -5.42
C LYS A 39 13.01 -3.33 -4.54
N ARG A 40 13.90 -3.60 -3.59
CA ARG A 40 13.83 -4.68 -2.60
C ARG A 40 12.52 -4.65 -1.82
N LEU A 41 12.03 -5.83 -1.47
CA LEU A 41 10.88 -5.99 -0.58
C LEU A 41 11.23 -5.37 0.78
N THR A 42 10.33 -4.53 1.29
CA THR A 42 10.53 -3.83 2.56
C THR A 42 9.45 -4.23 3.55
N HIS A 43 9.87 -4.54 4.78
CA HIS A 43 8.95 -4.78 5.89
C HIS A 43 8.73 -3.46 6.63
N THR A 44 7.48 -3.01 6.72
CA THR A 44 7.12 -1.79 7.47
C THR A 44 5.90 -2.07 8.32
N SER A 45 5.83 -1.43 9.50
CA SER A 45 4.60 -1.47 10.29
C SER A 45 3.46 -0.80 9.53
N ARG A 46 2.24 -1.27 9.77
CA ARG A 46 1.01 -0.71 9.22
C ARG A 46 0.91 0.79 9.48
N THR A 47 1.20 1.23 10.71
CA THR A 47 1.12 2.64 11.09
C THR A 47 2.10 3.50 10.28
N ARG A 48 3.37 3.07 10.16
CA ARG A 48 4.35 3.79 9.33
C ARG A 48 4.00 3.77 7.85
N PHE A 49 3.38 2.69 7.39
CA PHE A 49 2.92 2.59 6.01
C PHE A 49 1.80 3.61 5.73
N LEU A 50 0.74 3.64 6.54
CA LEU A 50 -0.38 4.58 6.37
C LEU A 50 0.03 6.06 6.54
N GLN A 51 1.10 6.33 7.30
CA GLN A 51 1.68 7.67 7.37
C GLN A 51 2.32 8.08 6.04
N LYS A 52 3.08 7.18 5.41
CA LYS A 52 3.89 7.46 4.20
C LYS A 52 3.14 7.29 2.89
N TYR A 53 2.12 6.46 2.88
CA TYR A 53 1.41 6.05 1.66
C TYR A 53 -0.08 6.35 1.77
N GLU A 54 -0.69 6.56 0.62
CA GLU A 54 -2.13 6.69 0.44
C GLU A 54 -2.59 5.67 -0.61
N PRO A 55 -3.82 5.13 -0.48
CA PRO A 55 -4.32 4.19 -1.46
C PRO A 55 -4.47 4.91 -2.79
N VAL A 56 -3.95 4.32 -3.86
CA VAL A 56 -4.37 4.75 -5.19
C VAL A 56 -5.79 4.25 -5.31
N LYS A 57 -6.77 5.15 -5.26
CA LYS A 57 -8.10 4.84 -5.78
C LYS A 57 -7.85 4.48 -7.24
N GLU A 58 -7.85 3.19 -7.57
CA GLU A 58 -8.24 2.81 -8.93
C GLU A 58 -9.54 3.56 -9.16
N ALA A 59 -9.52 4.46 -10.14
CA ALA A 59 -10.73 5.14 -10.54
C ALA A 59 -11.76 4.03 -10.69
N SER A 60 -12.80 4.07 -9.85
CA SER A 60 -14.02 3.34 -10.15
C SER A 60 -14.25 3.58 -11.64
N ASP A 61 -14.29 2.51 -12.42
CA ASP A 61 -14.71 2.54 -13.81
C ASP A 61 -16.13 3.12 -13.78
N ASP A 62 -16.22 4.45 -13.79
CA ASP A 62 -17.43 5.24 -13.98
C ASP A 62 -17.72 5.13 -15.48
N ARG A 63 -18.04 3.90 -15.90
CA ARG A 63 -18.74 3.63 -17.13
C ARG A 63 -20.23 3.80 -16.81
N ASP A 64 -20.69 5.03 -16.85
CA ASP A 64 -22.08 5.36 -17.17
C ASP A 64 -22.19 5.55 -18.69
#